data_AF-Q823B4-F1
#
_entry.id   AF-Q823B4-F1
#
_cell.length_a   1.000
_cell.length_b   1.000
_cell.length_c   1.000
_cell.angle_alpha   90.00
_cell.angle_beta   90.00
_cell.angle_gamma   90.00
#
_symmetry.space_group_name_H-M   'P 1'
#
loop_
_entity.id
_entity.type
_entity.pdbx_description
1 polymer ?
#
loop_
_entity_poly.entity_id
_entity_poly.type
_entity_poly.pdbx_seq_one_letter_code
_entity_poly.pdbx_strand_id
1 'polypeptide(L)'
;MSGADPDFFLRQAADYLHQGKVIAFPTDTVYGLAVALNSPNAQEKIYSLKHRERGKPLVIYVNTLEDIEKFSGCPLSSQAMKLAQEFLPGPLTLLVDHRNSRFSQEKLGFRIPSLPVVERLIDLSGPLLGTSANISNFPPAVVSEEVVEDFPNEDIFIIPGQCSFGLESTVISTDPLKIYREGIISRQAIEEIMGETIEPCVTQHAFSQHVKIYTLRDSAALNEFLKLHEGFQGSVCEDPQPWNFYPTLRKALRSSDPTVIFVYNQQTSSYPELMSYLAPYTHTR
;
A
#
# COMPACT_ATOMS: atom_id res chain seq x y z
N MET A 1 1.45 6.22 25.95
CA MET A 1 1.73 5.01 26.76
C MET A 1 3.24 4.77 26.73
N SER A 2 3.95 5.15 27.80
CA SER A 2 5.39 4.95 27.96
C SER A 2 5.63 3.83 28.98
N GLY A 3 6.32 2.75 28.60
CA GLY A 3 6.83 1.77 29.56
C GLY A 3 6.77 0.29 29.17
N ALA A 4 6.18 -0.09 28.04
CA ALA A 4 6.34 -1.44 27.51
C ALA A 4 7.64 -1.49 26.68
N ASP A 5 8.49 -2.48 26.95
CA ASP A 5 9.56 -2.86 26.03
C ASP A 5 8.96 -3.02 24.63
N PRO A 6 9.43 -2.28 23.59
CA PRO A 6 8.93 -2.45 22.23
C PRO A 6 8.97 -3.92 21.78
N ASP A 7 9.95 -4.67 22.27
CA ASP A 7 10.09 -6.10 22.01
C ASP A 7 8.94 -6.94 22.63
N PHE A 8 8.31 -6.49 23.71
CA PHE A 8 7.18 -7.18 24.34
C PHE A 8 5.95 -7.21 23.41
N PHE A 9 5.61 -6.08 22.78
CA PHE A 9 4.50 -6.02 21.83
C PHE A 9 4.77 -6.86 20.59
N LEU A 10 6.02 -6.86 20.10
CA LEU A 10 6.40 -7.65 18.93
C LEU A 10 6.44 -9.15 19.22
N ARG A 11 6.81 -9.56 20.43
CA ARG A 11 6.70 -10.95 20.86
C ARG A 11 5.26 -11.42 20.91
N GLN A 12 4.34 -10.61 21.43
CA GLN A 12 2.91 -10.94 21.40
C GLN A 12 2.36 -11.05 19.97
N ALA A 13 2.77 -10.14 19.07
CA ALA A 13 2.43 -10.23 17.66
C ALA A 13 2.98 -11.52 17.02
N ALA A 14 4.22 -11.89 17.31
CA ALA A 14 4.83 -13.13 16.86
C ALA A 14 4.10 -14.37 17.42
N ASP A 15 3.68 -14.35 18.67
CA ASP A 15 2.87 -15.43 19.26
C ASP A 15 1.51 -15.57 18.57
N TYR A 16 0.88 -14.46 18.21
CA TYR A 16 -0.34 -14.44 17.39
C TYR A 16 -0.09 -15.09 16.02
N LEU A 17 1.00 -14.70 15.36
CA LEU A 17 1.41 -15.29 14.08
C LEU A 17 1.70 -16.79 14.17
N HIS A 18 2.35 -17.25 15.25
CA HIS A 18 2.62 -18.68 15.50
C HIS A 18 1.35 -19.49 15.74
N GLN A 19 0.30 -18.87 16.28
CA GLN A 19 -1.05 -19.46 16.35
C GLN A 19 -1.76 -19.47 14.98
N GLY A 20 -1.11 -18.94 13.93
CA GLY A 20 -1.67 -18.78 12.60
C GLY A 20 -2.70 -17.65 12.52
N LYS A 21 -2.74 -16.73 13.48
CA LYS A 21 -3.66 -15.60 13.45
C LYS A 21 -3.12 -14.47 12.57
N VAL A 22 -4.00 -13.53 12.24
CA VAL A 22 -3.67 -12.36 11.43
C VAL A 22 -3.24 -11.22 12.33
N ILE A 23 -2.28 -10.44 11.85
CA ILE A 23 -1.84 -9.21 12.48
C ILE A 23 -1.94 -8.05 11.49
N ALA A 24 -2.04 -6.83 12.02
CA ALA A 24 -1.86 -5.61 11.26
C ALA A 24 -0.70 -4.79 11.84
N PHE A 25 0.09 -4.16 10.98
CA PHE A 25 1.29 -3.45 11.38
C PHE A 25 1.61 -2.27 10.47
N PRO A 26 2.21 -1.18 10.99
CA PRO A 26 2.64 -0.08 10.16
C PRO A 26 3.80 -0.52 9.26
N THR A 27 3.85 0.03 8.05
CA THR A 27 5.03 -0.02 7.19
C THR A 27 5.52 1.40 6.87
N ASP A 28 6.59 1.52 6.10
CA ASP A 28 7.00 2.78 5.50
C ASP A 28 5.91 3.38 4.58
N THR A 29 5.04 2.56 3.97
CA THR A 29 3.98 3.00 3.03
C THR A 29 2.59 3.16 3.66
N VAL A 30 1.87 2.05 3.77
CA VAL A 30 0.52 1.90 4.31
C VAL A 30 0.53 0.71 5.28
N TYR A 31 -0.49 0.58 6.12
CA TYR A 31 -0.56 -0.55 7.04
C TYR A 31 -0.59 -1.88 6.27
N GLY A 32 0.16 -2.85 6.76
CA GLY A 32 0.12 -4.23 6.32
C GLY A 32 -0.89 -5.04 7.13
N LEU A 33 -1.53 -6.00 6.49
CA LEU A 33 -2.32 -7.06 7.10
C LEU A 33 -1.73 -8.40 6.65
N ALA A 34 -1.24 -9.20 7.59
CA ALA A 34 -0.49 -10.40 7.26
C ALA A 34 -0.69 -11.54 8.25
N VAL A 35 -0.31 -12.72 7.78
CA VAL A 35 -0.18 -13.95 8.57
C VAL A 35 1.23 -14.51 8.35
N ALA A 36 1.69 -15.37 9.25
CA ALA A 36 2.96 -16.06 9.07
C ALA A 36 2.95 -16.78 7.73
N LEU A 37 4.01 -16.60 6.93
CA LEU A 37 4.08 -17.19 5.60
C LEU A 37 3.87 -18.68 5.68
N ASN A 38 4.45 -19.39 6.65
CA ASN A 38 4.33 -20.84 6.80
C ASN A 38 3.05 -21.33 7.52
N SER A 39 2.12 -20.43 7.88
CA SER A 39 0.83 -20.85 8.44
C SER A 39 0.06 -21.72 7.45
N PRO A 40 -0.56 -22.82 7.92
CA PRO A 40 -1.59 -23.51 7.15
C PRO A 40 -2.66 -22.52 6.69
N ASN A 41 -3.10 -22.66 5.44
CA ASN A 41 -4.16 -21.83 4.83
C ASN A 41 -3.89 -20.32 4.87
N ALA A 42 -2.62 -19.87 4.92
CA ALA A 42 -2.25 -18.46 5.01
C ALA A 42 -2.97 -17.56 3.98
N GLN A 43 -3.00 -17.98 2.70
CA GLN A 43 -3.69 -17.26 1.64
C GLN A 43 -5.20 -17.13 1.91
N GLU A 44 -5.86 -18.24 2.26
CA GLU A 44 -7.30 -18.26 2.51
C GLU A 44 -7.70 -17.40 3.72
N LYS A 45 -6.85 -17.32 4.75
CA LYS A 45 -7.09 -16.42 5.89
C LYS A 45 -7.13 -14.96 5.46
N ILE A 46 -6.17 -14.51 4.67
CA ILE A 46 -6.15 -13.13 4.15
C ILE A 46 -7.31 -12.89 3.19
N TYR A 47 -7.63 -13.84 2.32
CA TYR A 47 -8.73 -13.70 1.36
C TYR A 47 -10.10 -13.64 2.05
N SER A 48 -10.36 -14.54 3.01
CA SER A 48 -11.63 -14.56 3.76
C SER A 48 -11.83 -13.30 4.59
N LEU A 49 -10.80 -12.89 5.35
CA LEU A 49 -10.86 -11.70 6.20
C LEU A 49 -11.17 -10.42 5.43
N LYS A 50 -10.63 -10.28 4.22
CA LYS A 50 -10.84 -9.06 3.39
C LYS A 50 -12.04 -9.14 2.46
N HIS A 51 -12.77 -10.27 2.42
CA HIS A 51 -13.70 -10.60 1.35
C HIS A 51 -13.08 -10.38 -0.04
N ARG A 52 -11.79 -10.73 -0.16
CA ARG A 52 -10.97 -10.45 -1.35
C ARG A 52 -11.12 -11.60 -2.32
N GLU A 53 -11.35 -11.27 -3.59
CA GLU A 53 -11.37 -12.26 -4.68
C GLU A 53 -10.10 -13.11 -4.66
N ARG A 54 -10.28 -14.43 -4.74
CA ARG A 54 -9.17 -15.37 -4.83
C ARG A 54 -8.33 -15.07 -6.07
N GLY A 55 -7.02 -15.16 -5.93
CA GLY A 55 -6.07 -14.90 -7.01
C GLY A 55 -5.59 -13.45 -7.10
N LYS A 56 -6.20 -12.50 -6.36
CA LYS A 56 -5.59 -11.18 -6.23
C LYS A 56 -4.21 -11.30 -5.57
N PRO A 57 -3.14 -10.69 -6.13
CA PRO A 57 -1.79 -10.86 -5.61
C PRO A 57 -1.67 -10.48 -4.13
N LEU A 58 -0.81 -11.22 -3.43
CA LEU A 58 -0.34 -10.97 -2.08
C LEU A 58 1.15 -10.63 -2.13
N VAL A 59 1.65 -10.00 -1.08
CA VAL A 59 3.05 -9.61 -0.94
C VAL A 59 3.68 -10.45 0.16
N ILE A 60 4.90 -10.90 -0.08
CA ILE A 60 5.75 -11.56 0.91
C ILE A 60 6.70 -10.52 1.49
N TYR A 61 6.63 -10.33 2.79
CA TYR A 61 7.53 -9.44 3.52
C TYR A 61 8.72 -10.25 4.05
N VAL A 62 9.93 -9.77 3.75
CA VAL A 62 11.22 -10.34 4.16
C VAL A 62 12.19 -9.24 4.58
N ASN A 63 13.33 -9.61 5.19
CA ASN A 63 14.31 -8.64 5.70
C ASN A 63 15.44 -8.36 4.71
N THR A 64 15.78 -9.31 3.83
CA THR A 64 16.95 -9.19 2.96
C THR A 64 16.68 -9.63 1.52
N LEU A 65 17.54 -9.21 0.60
CA LEU A 65 17.52 -9.70 -0.79
C LEU A 65 17.85 -11.19 -0.86
N GLU A 66 18.71 -11.68 0.04
CA GLU A 66 19.03 -13.10 0.16
C GLU A 66 17.77 -13.92 0.52
N ASP A 67 16.91 -13.41 1.39
CA ASP A 67 15.63 -14.06 1.71
C ASP A 67 14.74 -14.20 0.46
N ILE A 68 14.74 -13.18 -0.42
CA ILE A 68 13.99 -13.22 -1.69
C ILE A 68 14.51 -14.37 -2.56
N GLU A 69 15.82 -14.41 -2.83
CA GLU A 69 16.44 -15.44 -3.69
C GLU A 69 16.30 -16.85 -3.10
N LYS A 70 16.48 -16.98 -1.78
CA LYS A 70 16.31 -18.24 -1.07
C LYS A 70 14.88 -18.75 -1.14
N PHE A 71 13.90 -17.85 -0.98
CA PHE A 71 12.49 -18.23 -1.01
C PHE A 71 11.99 -18.50 -2.43
N SER A 72 12.40 -17.69 -3.42
CA SER A 72 12.04 -17.87 -4.82
C SER A 72 12.68 -19.12 -5.42
N GLY A 73 13.87 -19.50 -4.94
CA GLY A 73 14.65 -20.62 -5.48
C GLY A 73 15.38 -20.27 -6.78
N CYS A 74 15.54 -18.98 -7.08
CA CYS A 74 16.31 -18.47 -8.21
C CYS A 74 16.94 -17.10 -7.89
N PRO A 75 18.12 -16.80 -8.45
CA PRO A 75 18.76 -15.50 -8.26
C PRO A 75 17.94 -14.38 -8.92
N LEU A 76 18.05 -13.18 -8.39
CA LEU A 76 17.48 -12.00 -9.02
C LEU A 76 18.19 -11.73 -10.36
N SER A 77 17.43 -11.30 -11.37
CA SER A 77 18.02 -10.82 -12.61
C SER A 77 18.88 -9.57 -12.35
N SER A 78 19.78 -9.24 -13.27
CA SER A 78 20.61 -8.03 -13.15
C SER A 78 19.76 -6.76 -13.05
N GLN A 79 18.64 -6.69 -13.79
CA GLN A 79 17.68 -5.59 -13.72
C GLN A 79 16.95 -5.54 -12.38
N ALA A 80 16.47 -6.69 -11.88
CA ALA A 80 15.83 -6.80 -10.58
C ALA A 80 16.77 -6.37 -9.44
N MET A 81 18.04 -6.80 -9.50
CA MET A 81 19.06 -6.42 -8.52
C MET A 81 19.35 -4.91 -8.54
N LYS A 82 19.42 -4.28 -9.73
CA LYS A 82 19.61 -2.82 -9.84
C LYS A 82 18.50 -2.04 -9.12
N LEU A 83 17.23 -2.36 -9.40
CA LEU A 83 16.10 -1.70 -8.75
C LEU A 83 16.06 -2.00 -7.24
N ALA A 84 16.38 -3.23 -6.86
CA ALA A 84 16.42 -3.64 -5.46
C ALA A 84 17.48 -2.89 -4.66
N GLN A 85 18.69 -2.70 -5.21
CA GLN A 85 19.77 -1.96 -4.55
C GLN A 85 19.45 -0.48 -4.34
N GLU A 86 18.67 0.12 -5.24
CA GLU A 86 18.29 1.53 -5.13
C GLU A 86 17.10 1.75 -4.19
N PHE A 87 16.10 0.87 -4.24
CA PHE A 87 14.80 1.13 -3.62
C PHE A 87 14.41 0.19 -2.47
N LEU A 88 15.23 -0.82 -2.15
CA LEU A 88 15.02 -1.71 -1.00
C LEU A 88 16.17 -1.58 0.01
N PRO A 89 15.88 -1.54 1.34
CA PRO A 89 14.55 -1.48 1.96
C PRO A 89 13.79 -0.19 1.62
N GLY A 90 12.49 -0.30 1.34
CA GLY A 90 11.69 0.86 0.94
C GLY A 90 10.40 0.55 0.18
N PRO A 91 9.84 1.56 -0.52
CA PRO A 91 8.51 1.51 -1.10
C PRO A 91 8.47 0.82 -2.49
N LEU A 92 9.30 -0.21 -2.69
CA LEU A 92 9.27 -1.08 -3.87
C LEU A 92 8.61 -2.42 -3.52
N THR A 93 7.86 -2.96 -4.47
CA THR A 93 7.44 -4.36 -4.47
C THR A 93 7.89 -5.00 -5.76
N LEU A 94 8.83 -5.93 -5.64
CA LEU A 94 9.47 -6.58 -6.78
C LEU A 94 8.78 -7.91 -7.06
N LEU A 95 8.25 -8.06 -8.28
CA LEU A 95 7.71 -9.31 -8.77
C LEU A 95 8.84 -10.18 -9.31
N VAL A 96 9.04 -11.34 -8.68
CA VAL A 96 10.14 -12.27 -8.99
C VAL A 96 9.55 -13.61 -9.38
N ASP A 97 10.11 -14.22 -10.42
CA ASP A 97 9.80 -15.61 -10.78
C ASP A 97 10.19 -16.56 -9.64
N HIS A 98 9.54 -17.71 -9.53
CA HIS A 98 9.86 -18.66 -8.46
C HIS A 98 9.69 -20.11 -8.88
N ARG A 99 10.28 -21.00 -8.08
CA ARG A 99 10.17 -22.46 -8.19
C ARG A 99 9.37 -23.08 -7.04
N ASN A 100 8.79 -22.23 -6.20
CA ASN A 100 8.01 -22.66 -5.03
C ASN A 100 6.62 -23.19 -5.43
N SER A 101 6.42 -24.51 -5.35
CA SER A 101 5.17 -25.20 -5.74
C SER A 101 3.96 -24.87 -4.86
N ARG A 102 4.16 -24.16 -3.75
CA ARG A 102 3.08 -23.71 -2.87
C ARG A 102 2.21 -22.61 -3.50
N PHE A 103 2.75 -21.88 -4.47
CA PHE A 103 2.07 -20.77 -5.14
C PHE A 103 1.80 -21.15 -6.59
N SER A 104 0.57 -20.86 -7.05
CA SER A 104 0.14 -21.14 -8.40
C SER A 104 0.41 -19.99 -9.37
N GLN A 105 0.73 -18.81 -8.85
CA GLN A 105 1.14 -17.64 -9.62
C GLN A 105 2.50 -17.89 -10.28
N GLU A 106 2.76 -17.24 -11.43
CA GLU A 106 4.08 -17.34 -12.08
C GLU A 106 5.14 -16.52 -11.35
N LYS A 107 4.73 -15.38 -10.80
CA LYS A 107 5.58 -14.44 -10.05
C LYS A 107 5.02 -14.19 -8.65
N LEU A 108 5.92 -13.99 -7.70
CA LEU A 108 5.60 -13.55 -6.34
C LEU A 108 6.11 -12.14 -6.09
N GLY A 109 5.30 -11.34 -5.41
CA GLY A 109 5.70 -10.00 -4.99
C GLY A 109 6.44 -10.05 -3.66
N PHE A 110 7.65 -9.51 -3.64
CA PHE A 110 8.47 -9.39 -2.44
C PHE A 110 8.64 -7.93 -2.04
N ARG A 111 8.72 -7.71 -0.73
CA ARG A 111 8.95 -6.40 -0.17
C ARG A 111 9.85 -6.48 1.06
N ILE A 112 10.74 -5.50 1.17
CA ILE A 112 11.57 -5.25 2.35
C ILE A 112 11.20 -3.87 2.88
N PRO A 113 10.29 -3.75 3.87
CA PRO A 113 9.89 -2.46 4.41
C PRO A 113 11.03 -1.76 5.13
N SER A 114 11.19 -0.45 4.91
CA SER A 114 12.18 0.36 5.62
C SER A 114 11.64 0.83 6.99
N LEU A 115 11.38 -0.13 7.89
CA LEU A 115 10.86 0.16 9.22
C LEU A 115 11.35 -0.87 10.25
N PRO A 116 12.15 -0.48 11.27
CA PRO A 116 12.77 -1.42 12.22
C PRO A 116 11.78 -2.32 12.96
N VAL A 117 10.55 -1.85 13.20
CA VAL A 117 9.50 -2.65 13.83
C VAL A 117 9.10 -3.87 12.99
N VAL A 118 9.16 -3.74 11.65
CA VAL A 118 8.81 -4.81 10.71
C VAL A 118 9.96 -5.78 10.57
N GLU A 119 11.19 -5.28 10.49
CA GLU A 119 12.40 -6.10 10.49
C GLU A 119 12.43 -7.01 11.73
N ARG A 120 12.23 -6.41 12.91
CA ARG A 120 12.20 -7.15 14.18
C ARG A 120 11.05 -8.15 14.27
N LEU A 121 9.88 -7.81 13.73
CA LEU A 121 8.74 -8.72 13.67
C LEU A 121 9.04 -9.96 12.80
N ILE A 122 9.68 -9.75 11.64
CA ILE A 122 10.09 -10.84 10.73
C ILE A 122 11.20 -11.68 11.37
N ASP A 123 12.13 -11.09 12.13
CA ASP A 123 13.13 -11.86 12.89
C ASP A 123 12.48 -12.82 13.92
N LEU A 124 11.39 -12.38 14.56
CA LEU A 124 10.70 -13.14 15.59
C LEU A 124 9.74 -14.22 15.05
N SER A 125 9.23 -14.04 13.83
CA SER A 125 8.13 -14.86 13.29
C SER A 125 8.43 -15.52 11.94
N GLY A 126 9.53 -15.13 11.28
CA GLY A 126 9.83 -15.44 9.90
C GLY A 126 9.09 -14.55 8.89
N PRO A 127 9.24 -14.85 7.59
CA PRO A 127 8.56 -14.10 6.53
C PRO A 127 7.03 -14.06 6.70
N LEU A 128 6.41 -12.98 6.24
CA LEU A 128 4.98 -12.77 6.33
C LEU A 128 4.32 -12.77 4.96
N LEU A 129 3.11 -13.30 4.86
CA LEU A 129 2.27 -13.20 3.66
C LEU A 129 1.12 -12.24 3.94
N GLY A 130 1.00 -11.18 3.13
CA GLY A 130 0.01 -10.15 3.41
C GLY A 130 -0.38 -9.26 2.25
N THR A 131 -1.06 -8.18 2.60
CA THR A 131 -1.58 -7.14 1.70
C THR A 131 -1.77 -5.86 2.53
N SER A 132 -2.28 -4.78 1.94
CA SER A 132 -2.64 -3.58 2.70
C SER A 132 -3.76 -3.88 3.71
N ALA A 133 -3.77 -3.21 4.86
CA ALA A 133 -4.84 -3.34 5.85
C ALA A 133 -5.99 -2.40 5.48
N ASN A 134 -7.04 -2.98 4.90
CA ASN A 134 -8.27 -2.31 4.53
C ASN A 134 -9.30 -3.35 4.09
N ILE A 135 -10.58 -3.03 4.20
CA ILE A 135 -11.63 -3.79 3.49
C ILE A 135 -11.32 -3.74 1.99
N SER A 136 -11.58 -4.84 1.25
CA SER A 136 -11.31 -4.88 -0.19
C SER A 136 -11.99 -3.70 -0.89
N ASN A 137 -11.25 -3.04 -1.78
CA ASN A 137 -11.65 -1.84 -2.54
C ASN A 137 -11.86 -0.56 -1.72
N PHE A 138 -11.61 -0.58 -0.41
CA PHE A 138 -11.57 0.64 0.42
C PHE A 138 -10.16 1.25 0.40
N PRO A 139 -9.96 2.56 0.65
CA PRO A 139 -8.61 3.12 0.76
C PRO A 139 -7.79 2.45 1.87
N PRO A 140 -6.48 2.17 1.65
CA PRO A 140 -5.59 1.60 2.67
C PRO A 140 -5.57 2.41 3.98
N ALA A 141 -5.44 1.72 5.12
CA ALA A 141 -5.14 2.38 6.38
C ALA A 141 -3.68 2.87 6.42
N VAL A 142 -3.46 4.02 7.07
CA VAL A 142 -2.15 4.63 7.32
C VAL A 142 -1.87 4.84 8.81
N VAL A 143 -2.88 4.63 9.67
CA VAL A 143 -2.77 4.59 11.14
C VAL A 143 -3.51 3.38 11.72
N SER A 144 -3.15 2.96 12.93
CA SER A 144 -3.76 1.79 13.59
C SER A 144 -5.27 1.91 13.79
N GLU A 145 -5.76 3.12 14.08
CA GLU A 145 -7.18 3.42 14.33
C GLU A 145 -8.03 3.08 13.10
N GLU A 146 -7.51 3.36 11.91
CA GLU A 146 -8.18 3.06 10.65
C GLU A 146 -8.31 1.54 10.41
N VAL A 147 -7.39 0.73 10.93
CA VAL A 147 -7.52 -0.73 10.90
C VAL A 147 -8.64 -1.20 11.81
N VAL A 148 -8.76 -0.62 13.01
CA VAL A 148 -9.85 -0.95 13.95
C VAL A 148 -11.21 -0.61 13.34
N GLU A 149 -11.31 0.54 12.66
CA GLU A 149 -12.54 0.94 11.96
C GLU A 149 -12.95 -0.03 10.84
N ASP A 150 -11.97 -0.58 10.13
CA ASP A 150 -12.21 -1.50 9.01
C ASP A 150 -12.52 -2.93 9.49
N PHE A 151 -12.02 -3.31 10.66
CA PHE A 151 -12.13 -4.67 11.19
C PHE A 151 -12.56 -4.70 12.67
N PRO A 152 -13.68 -4.07 13.07
CA PRO A 152 -14.02 -3.85 14.48
C PRO A 152 -14.33 -5.13 15.27
N ASN A 153 -14.65 -6.23 14.58
CA ASN A 153 -15.08 -7.49 15.20
C ASN A 153 -14.14 -8.67 14.87
N GLU A 154 -13.02 -8.41 14.20
CA GLU A 154 -12.09 -9.46 13.78
C GLU A 154 -10.98 -9.68 14.80
N ASP A 155 -10.55 -10.93 15.00
CA ASP A 155 -9.42 -11.27 15.89
C ASP A 155 -8.09 -10.98 15.17
N ILE A 156 -7.72 -9.70 15.12
CA ILE A 156 -6.48 -9.19 14.53
C ILE A 156 -5.64 -8.54 15.63
N PHE A 157 -4.36 -8.94 15.74
CA PHE A 157 -3.42 -8.21 16.59
C PHE A 157 -2.92 -6.97 15.85
N ILE A 158 -3.25 -5.78 16.35
CA ILE A 158 -2.87 -4.51 15.70
C ILE A 158 -1.67 -3.91 16.43
N ILE A 159 -0.54 -3.81 15.73
CA ILE A 159 0.63 -3.06 16.21
C ILE A 159 0.34 -1.56 16.03
N PRO A 160 0.33 -0.77 17.13
CA PRO A 160 0.03 0.65 17.07
C PRO A 160 1.13 1.42 16.33
N GLY A 161 0.74 2.50 15.65
CA GLY A 161 1.69 3.32 14.89
C GLY A 161 1.05 4.12 13.75
N GLN A 162 1.92 4.74 12.97
CA GLN A 162 1.57 5.52 11.78
C GLN A 162 2.59 5.20 10.69
N CYS A 163 2.12 5.14 9.45
CA CYS A 163 2.97 4.98 8.28
C CYS A 163 3.66 6.29 7.87
N SER A 164 4.89 6.18 7.35
CA SER A 164 5.72 7.35 7.03
C SER A 164 5.27 8.07 5.76
N PHE A 165 4.96 7.32 4.69
CA PHE A 165 4.63 7.91 3.40
C PHE A 165 3.12 8.10 3.19
N GLY A 166 2.28 7.12 3.51
CA GLY A 166 0.82 7.24 3.33
C GLY A 166 0.30 6.93 1.91
N LEU A 167 1.16 6.58 0.97
CA LEU A 167 0.82 6.01 -0.34
C LEU A 167 1.41 4.60 -0.47
N GLU A 168 0.89 3.76 -1.37
CA GLU A 168 1.40 2.40 -1.52
C GLU A 168 2.76 2.31 -2.23
N SER A 169 3.39 1.14 -2.12
CA SER A 169 4.59 0.82 -2.91
C SER A 169 4.28 0.71 -4.40
N THR A 170 5.28 1.08 -5.20
CA THR A 170 5.32 0.78 -6.63
C THR A 170 5.54 -0.72 -6.83
N VAL A 171 4.76 -1.34 -7.72
CA VAL A 171 4.83 -2.78 -8.01
C VAL A 171 5.37 -2.97 -9.42
N ILE A 172 6.47 -3.73 -9.57
CA ILE A 172 7.17 -3.88 -10.84
C ILE A 172 7.68 -5.32 -11.06
N SER A 173 7.62 -5.77 -12.30
CA SER A 173 8.38 -6.92 -12.82
C SER A 173 9.52 -6.39 -13.70
N THR A 174 10.65 -7.09 -13.73
CA THR A 174 11.75 -6.80 -14.67
C THR A 174 11.81 -7.77 -15.85
N ASP A 175 11.00 -8.84 -15.84
CA ASP A 175 10.97 -9.80 -16.96
C ASP A 175 9.53 -10.26 -17.27
N PRO A 176 8.81 -9.62 -18.21
CA PRO A 176 9.20 -8.38 -18.89
C PRO A 176 9.21 -7.18 -17.91
N LEU A 177 9.93 -6.12 -18.28
CA LEU A 177 9.91 -4.85 -17.56
C LEU A 177 8.52 -4.22 -17.64
N LYS A 178 7.81 -4.21 -16.51
CA LYS A 178 6.43 -3.73 -16.45
C LYS A 178 6.07 -3.24 -15.06
N ILE A 179 5.55 -2.01 -14.99
CA ILE A 179 4.92 -1.47 -13.78
C ILE A 179 3.47 -1.97 -13.72
N TYR A 180 3.12 -2.66 -12.64
CA TYR A 180 1.78 -3.17 -12.36
C TYR A 180 0.96 -2.22 -11.49
N ARG A 181 1.64 -1.35 -10.74
CA ARG A 181 1.03 -0.27 -9.98
C ARG A 181 2.06 0.82 -9.76
N GLU A 182 1.71 2.04 -10.15
CA GLU A 182 2.47 3.22 -9.74
C GLU A 182 2.14 3.55 -8.28
N GLY A 183 3.18 3.78 -7.48
CA GLY A 183 3.08 4.19 -6.09
C GLY A 183 4.08 5.31 -5.84
N ILE A 184 4.70 5.30 -4.66
CA ILE A 184 5.67 6.35 -4.26
C ILE A 184 6.84 6.48 -5.23
N ILE A 185 7.37 5.36 -5.74
CA ILE A 185 8.46 5.40 -6.70
C ILE A 185 7.85 5.72 -8.06
N SER A 186 8.17 6.90 -8.58
CA SER A 186 7.64 7.36 -9.86
C SER A 186 8.17 6.50 -11.01
N ARG A 187 7.37 6.40 -12.09
CA ARG A 187 7.81 5.77 -13.34
C ARG A 187 9.12 6.38 -13.83
N GLN A 188 9.25 7.71 -13.78
CA GLN A 188 10.45 8.42 -14.21
C GLN A 188 11.70 7.96 -13.44
N ALA A 189 11.62 7.82 -12.11
CA ALA A 189 12.75 7.34 -11.31
C ALA A 189 13.19 5.93 -11.71
N ILE A 190 12.25 5.07 -12.10
CA ILE A 190 12.55 3.73 -12.60
C ILE A 190 13.19 3.80 -14.00
N GLU A 191 12.66 4.63 -14.89
CA GLU A 191 13.21 4.84 -16.24
C GLU A 191 14.65 5.34 -16.21
N GLU A 192 14.98 6.25 -15.28
CA GLU A 192 16.33 6.78 -15.08
C GLU A 192 17.35 5.68 -14.71
N ILE A 193 16.95 4.70 -13.90
CA ILE A 193 17.81 3.57 -13.50
C ILE A 193 17.91 2.52 -14.60
N MET A 194 16.78 2.24 -15.27
CA MET A 194 16.70 1.19 -16.28
C MET A 194 17.29 1.62 -17.63
N GLY A 195 17.29 2.93 -17.92
CA GLY A 195 17.79 3.49 -19.18
C GLY A 195 16.86 3.23 -20.37
N GLU A 196 15.58 2.92 -20.11
CA GLU A 196 14.56 2.67 -21.14
C GLU A 196 13.22 3.25 -20.71
N THR A 197 12.40 3.65 -21.68
CA THR A 197 11.03 4.15 -21.43
C THR A 197 10.10 2.98 -21.11
N ILE A 198 9.27 3.16 -20.09
CA ILE A 198 8.29 2.17 -19.63
C ILE A 198 6.90 2.68 -19.98
N GLU A 199 6.02 1.80 -20.46
CA GLU A 199 4.63 2.15 -20.70
C GLU A 199 3.94 2.62 -19.41
N PRO A 200 3.15 3.71 -19.45
CA PRO A 200 2.45 4.22 -18.28
C PRO A 200 1.44 3.19 -17.75
N CYS A 201 1.37 3.07 -16.41
CA CYS A 201 0.40 2.18 -15.78
C CYS A 201 -0.87 2.97 -15.43
N VAL A 202 -1.99 2.66 -16.09
CA VAL A 202 -3.28 3.25 -15.70
C VAL A 202 -3.73 2.63 -14.39
N THR A 203 -3.40 3.28 -13.28
CA THR A 203 -3.80 2.82 -11.95
C THR A 203 -5.26 3.22 -11.72
N GLN A 204 -6.19 2.30 -11.96
CA GLN A 204 -7.56 2.44 -11.47
C GLN A 204 -7.62 1.97 -10.02
N HIS A 205 -7.70 2.92 -9.09
CA HIS A 205 -7.91 2.58 -7.70
C HIS A 205 -9.32 2.07 -7.49
N ALA A 206 -9.48 0.86 -6.95
CA ALA A 206 -10.81 0.26 -6.78
C ALA A 206 -11.77 1.12 -5.92
N PHE A 207 -11.25 1.97 -5.02
CA PHE A 207 -12.09 2.88 -4.23
C PHE A 207 -12.81 3.93 -5.06
N SER A 208 -12.30 4.30 -6.24
CA SER A 208 -12.89 5.35 -7.07
C SER A 208 -14.26 4.98 -7.65
N GLN A 209 -14.66 3.71 -7.56
CA GLN A 209 -16.00 3.25 -7.90
C GLN A 209 -17.05 3.65 -6.84
N HIS A 210 -16.61 4.00 -5.63
CA HIS A 210 -17.48 4.25 -4.48
C HIS A 210 -17.39 5.67 -3.93
N VAL A 211 -16.45 6.49 -4.43
CA VAL A 211 -16.29 7.91 -4.08
C VAL A 211 -16.14 8.73 -5.34
N LYS A 212 -16.88 9.84 -5.43
CA LYS A 212 -16.70 10.84 -6.49
C LYS A 212 -15.48 11.68 -6.14
N ILE A 213 -14.47 11.65 -6.98
CA ILE A 213 -13.24 12.44 -6.77
C ILE A 213 -13.23 13.55 -7.82
N TYR A 214 -12.98 14.77 -7.37
CA TYR A 214 -12.73 15.92 -8.21
C TYR A 214 -11.36 16.50 -7.89
N THR A 215 -10.57 16.79 -8.91
CA THR A 215 -9.32 17.53 -8.78
C THR A 215 -9.50 18.91 -9.41
N LEU A 216 -9.30 19.95 -8.60
CA LEU A 216 -9.38 21.36 -8.99
C LEU A 216 -8.00 21.99 -8.88
N ARG A 217 -7.66 22.87 -9.83
CA ARG A 217 -6.31 23.43 -9.94
C ARG A 217 -5.95 24.45 -8.85
N ASP A 218 -6.95 25.15 -8.29
CA ASP A 218 -6.75 26.27 -7.38
C ASP A 218 -8.02 26.58 -6.56
N SER A 219 -7.89 27.43 -5.53
CA SER A 219 -9.01 27.85 -4.69
C SER A 219 -10.07 28.68 -5.44
N ALA A 220 -9.73 29.29 -6.58
CA ALA A 220 -10.71 30.01 -7.39
C ALA A 220 -11.67 29.03 -8.10
N ALA A 221 -11.14 27.94 -8.65
CA ALA A 221 -11.90 26.85 -9.22
C ALA A 221 -12.77 26.17 -8.16
N LEU A 222 -12.25 25.97 -6.93
CA LEU A 222 -13.03 25.47 -5.80
C LEU A 222 -14.22 26.38 -5.48
N ASN A 223 -14.00 27.69 -5.33
CA ASN A 223 -15.06 28.63 -5.01
C ASN A 223 -16.18 28.62 -6.06
N GLU A 224 -15.82 28.52 -7.33
CA GLU A 224 -16.81 28.46 -8.40
C GLU A 224 -17.50 27.10 -8.50
N PHE A 225 -16.81 26.00 -8.20
CA PHE A 225 -17.45 24.69 -8.02
C PHE A 225 -18.52 24.76 -6.92
N LEU A 226 -18.18 25.30 -5.75
CA LEU A 226 -19.10 25.39 -4.61
C LEU A 226 -20.31 26.29 -4.90
N LYS A 227 -20.15 27.36 -5.68
CA LYS A 227 -21.26 28.20 -6.15
C LYS A 227 -22.24 27.46 -7.06
N LEU A 228 -21.74 26.56 -7.90
CA LEU A 228 -22.57 25.76 -8.81
C LEU A 228 -23.24 24.58 -8.11
N HIS A 229 -22.76 24.18 -6.93
CA HIS A 229 -23.24 23.04 -6.16
C HIS A 229 -23.71 23.50 -4.77
N GLU A 230 -24.73 24.36 -4.73
CA GLU A 230 -25.34 24.82 -3.47
C GLU A 230 -25.79 23.60 -2.65
N GLY A 231 -25.23 23.45 -1.44
CA GLY A 231 -25.52 22.33 -0.55
C GLY A 231 -24.52 21.19 -0.56
N PHE A 232 -23.37 21.31 -1.25
CA PHE A 232 -22.26 20.35 -1.15
C PHE A 232 -21.92 20.01 0.32
N GLN A 233 -21.93 18.71 0.66
CA GLN A 233 -21.58 18.21 2.01
C GLN A 233 -20.35 17.29 1.98
N GLY A 234 -19.74 17.09 0.81
CA GLY A 234 -18.54 16.29 0.66
C GLY A 234 -17.31 16.90 1.33
N SER A 235 -16.20 16.18 1.23
CA SER A 235 -14.93 16.62 1.83
C SER A 235 -14.12 17.48 0.85
N VAL A 236 -13.46 18.51 1.37
CA VAL A 236 -12.49 19.31 0.62
C VAL A 236 -11.12 19.11 1.27
N CYS A 237 -10.11 18.83 0.45
CA CYS A 237 -8.72 18.79 0.86
C CYS A 237 -7.94 19.79 0.00
N GLU A 238 -7.61 20.92 0.61
CA GLU A 238 -6.67 21.90 0.06
C GLU A 238 -5.24 21.46 0.38
N ASP A 239 -4.34 21.56 -0.60
CA ASP A 239 -2.95 21.09 -0.50
C ASP A 239 -2.84 19.62 -0.04
N PRO A 240 -3.29 18.65 -0.86
CA PRO A 240 -3.19 17.24 -0.50
C PRO A 240 -1.73 16.81 -0.39
N GLN A 241 -1.49 15.94 0.58
CA GLN A 241 -0.20 15.41 0.96
C GLN A 241 -0.34 13.89 1.10
N PRO A 242 0.73 13.11 0.88
CA PRO A 242 0.68 11.65 0.94
C PRO A 242 -0.02 11.09 2.21
N TRP A 243 0.23 11.69 3.38
CA TRP A 243 -0.37 11.26 4.64
C TRP A 243 -1.84 11.68 4.86
N ASN A 244 -2.37 12.65 4.11
CA ASN A 244 -3.76 13.10 4.27
C ASN A 244 -4.67 12.65 3.11
N PHE A 245 -4.09 12.13 2.02
CA PHE A 245 -4.83 11.66 0.85
C PHE A 245 -5.82 10.54 1.22
N TYR A 246 -5.33 9.43 1.78
CA TYR A 246 -6.21 8.33 2.18
C TYR A 246 -7.16 8.66 3.33
N PRO A 247 -6.72 9.31 4.41
CA PRO A 247 -7.65 9.74 5.46
C PRO A 247 -8.81 10.60 4.94
N THR A 248 -8.56 11.48 3.97
CA THR A 248 -9.61 12.29 3.33
C THR A 248 -10.62 11.41 2.58
N LEU A 249 -10.14 10.47 1.77
CA LEU A 249 -11.01 9.53 1.04
C LEU A 249 -11.83 8.66 1.99
N ARG A 250 -11.21 8.14 3.06
CA ARG A 250 -11.86 7.31 4.09
C ARG A 250 -12.97 8.09 4.79
N LYS A 251 -12.72 9.35 5.15
CA LYS A 251 -13.72 10.24 5.75
C LYS A 251 -14.92 10.43 4.82
N ALA A 252 -14.69 10.73 3.55
CA ALA A 252 -15.77 10.97 2.60
C ALA A 252 -16.61 9.72 2.34
N LEU A 253 -15.98 8.56 2.16
CA LEU A 253 -16.67 7.28 1.96
C LEU A 253 -17.57 6.87 3.14
N ARG A 254 -17.28 7.37 4.35
CA ARG A 254 -18.12 7.14 5.55
C ARG A 254 -19.15 8.23 5.80
N SER A 255 -19.14 9.29 5.00
CA SER A 255 -20.08 10.39 5.12
C SER A 255 -21.34 10.14 4.30
N SER A 256 -22.38 10.96 4.51
CA SER A 256 -23.60 10.91 3.70
C SER A 256 -23.41 11.37 2.25
N ASP A 257 -22.32 12.10 1.96
CA ASP A 257 -21.95 12.58 0.62
C ASP A 257 -20.55 12.06 0.27
N PRO A 258 -20.42 10.88 -0.39
CA PRO A 258 -19.14 10.29 -0.77
C PRO A 258 -18.51 11.02 -1.96
N THR A 259 -18.24 12.31 -1.77
CA THR A 259 -17.60 13.19 -2.73
C THR A 259 -16.40 13.85 -2.07
N VAL A 260 -15.26 13.88 -2.77
CA VAL A 260 -14.04 14.56 -2.36
C VAL A 260 -13.59 15.53 -3.43
N ILE A 261 -13.21 16.73 -3.02
CA ILE A 261 -12.53 17.71 -3.86
C ILE A 261 -11.11 17.87 -3.35
N PHE A 262 -10.13 17.59 -4.21
CA PHE A 262 -8.73 17.89 -3.98
C PHE A 262 -8.35 19.16 -4.74
N VAL A 263 -7.76 20.14 -4.04
CA VAL A 263 -7.17 21.31 -4.70
C VAL A 263 -5.69 21.03 -4.93
N TYR A 264 -5.36 20.60 -6.15
CA TYR A 264 -4.04 20.13 -6.53
C TYR A 264 -3.66 20.62 -7.93
N ASN A 265 -2.49 21.26 -8.03
CA ASN A 265 -1.94 21.74 -9.28
C ASN A 265 -0.76 20.84 -9.68
N GLN A 266 -0.90 20.12 -10.79
CA GLN A 266 0.10 19.16 -11.26
C GLN A 266 1.50 19.79 -11.51
N GLN A 267 1.59 21.10 -11.71
CA GLN A 267 2.85 21.79 -12.01
C GLN A 267 3.50 22.43 -10.78
N THR A 268 2.71 22.81 -9.77
CA THR A 268 3.18 23.65 -8.66
C THR A 268 2.97 23.03 -7.28
N SER A 269 2.19 21.97 -7.16
CA SER A 269 1.99 21.29 -5.88
C SER A 269 3.26 20.59 -5.40
N SER A 270 3.44 20.53 -4.08
CA SER A 270 4.68 20.05 -3.46
C SER A 270 4.90 18.54 -3.51
N TYR A 271 3.86 17.77 -3.87
CA TYR A 271 3.87 16.30 -3.84
C TYR A 271 3.52 15.71 -5.22
N PRO A 272 4.45 15.76 -6.20
CA PRO A 272 4.23 15.28 -7.57
C PRO A 272 3.82 13.80 -7.64
N GLU A 273 4.17 12.99 -6.64
CA GLU A 273 3.75 11.59 -6.52
C GLU A 273 2.23 11.40 -6.42
N LEU A 274 1.48 12.41 -5.98
CA LEU A 274 0.01 12.39 -5.97
C LEU A 274 -0.60 12.59 -7.37
N MET A 275 0.19 12.99 -8.36
CA MET A 275 -0.30 13.24 -9.71
C MET A 275 -0.97 12.00 -10.31
N SER A 276 -0.39 10.80 -10.15
CA SER A 276 -0.98 9.55 -10.66
C SER A 276 -2.33 9.23 -9.99
N TYR A 277 -2.50 9.67 -8.74
CA TYR A 277 -3.72 9.49 -7.95
C TYR A 277 -4.79 10.54 -8.25
N LEU A 278 -4.42 11.76 -8.65
CA LEU A 278 -5.33 12.91 -8.78
C LEU A 278 -5.62 13.33 -10.22
N ALA A 279 -4.71 13.08 -11.17
CA ALA A 279 -4.87 13.46 -12.57
C ALA A 279 -6.07 12.82 -13.30
N PRO A 280 -6.44 11.54 -13.03
CA PRO A 280 -7.61 10.93 -13.69
C PRO A 280 -8.94 11.60 -13.35
N TYR A 281 -8.99 12.44 -12.30
CA TYR A 281 -10.21 13.01 -11.74
C TYR A 281 -10.32 14.52 -11.98
N THR A 282 -9.60 15.03 -12.98
CA THR A 282 -9.55 16.47 -13.26
C THR A 282 -10.90 16.97 -13.77
N HIS A 283 -11.52 17.91 -13.06
CA HIS A 283 -12.74 18.55 -13.54
C HIS A 283 -12.38 19.70 -14.50
N THR A 284 -12.26 19.40 -15.79
CA THR A 284 -12.18 20.42 -16.83
C THR A 284 -13.58 20.96 -17.11
N ARG A 285 -13.79 22.26 -16.90
CA ARG A 285 -14.99 22.94 -17.44
C ARG A 285 -15.00 22.95 -18.95
#